data_AF-A0A962RZ45-F1
#
_entry.id   AF-A0A962RZ45-F1
#
_cell.length_a   1.000
_cell.length_b   1.000
_cell.length_c   1.000
_cell.angle_alpha   90.00
_cell.angle_beta   90.00
_cell.angle_gamma   90.00
#
_symmetry.space_group_name_H-M   'P 1'
#
loop_
_entity.id
_entity.type
_entity.pdbx_description
1 polymer ?
#
loop_
_entity_poly.entity_id
_entity_poly.type
_entity_poly.pdbx_seq_one_letter_code
_entity_poly.pdbx_strand_id
1 'polypeptide(L)'
;MTPTHLVLGAGYLAPYLYRALPATARILAVRRHWRQRPDDARVEALACDLTRDDDRARLRARLAGFTGTVYFTLPPSALGDAAGRVLA
;
A
#
# COMPACT_ATOMS: atom_id res chain seq x y z
N MET A 1 13.87 -14.78 -7.79
CA MET A 1 13.52 -13.34 -7.76
C MET A 1 12.93 -13.01 -6.42
N THR A 2 13.32 -11.88 -5.83
CA THR A 2 12.75 -11.40 -4.57
C THR A 2 11.34 -10.86 -4.80
N PRO A 3 10.30 -11.35 -4.11
CA PRO A 3 8.94 -10.88 -4.33
C PRO A 3 8.80 -9.43 -3.84
N THR A 4 8.27 -8.57 -4.72
CA THR A 4 8.01 -7.16 -4.40
C THR A 4 6.52 -6.98 -4.12
N HIS A 5 6.20 -6.28 -3.03
CA HIS A 5 4.84 -6.05 -2.58
C HIS A 5 4.59 -4.54 -2.46
N LEU A 6 3.49 -4.07 -3.05
CA LEU A 6 3.02 -2.70 -2.93
C LEU A 6 1.84 -2.68 -1.96
N VAL A 7 1.89 -1.84 -0.93
CA VAL A 7 0.80 -1.67 0.04
C VAL A 7 0.27 -0.25 -0.04
N LEU A 8 -0.98 -0.10 -0.48
CA LEU A 8 -1.66 1.18 -0.64
C LEU A 8 -2.66 1.42 0.50
N GLY A 9 -2.63 2.63 1.06
CA GLY A 9 -3.61 3.06 2.07
C GLY A 9 -3.27 2.64 3.49
N ALA A 10 -1.98 2.46 3.81
CA ALA A 10 -1.45 1.86 5.03
C ALA A 10 -1.97 2.50 6.35
N GLY A 11 -3.16 2.08 6.78
CA GLY A 11 -3.77 2.39 8.08
C GLY A 11 -3.21 1.51 9.20
N TYR A 12 -3.95 1.38 10.30
CA TYR A 12 -3.53 0.60 11.47
C TYR A 12 -3.19 -0.87 11.15
N LEU A 13 -3.78 -1.45 10.10
CA LEU A 13 -3.57 -2.84 9.70
C LEU A 13 -2.27 -3.09 8.92
N ALA A 14 -1.66 -2.03 8.37
CA ALA A 14 -0.51 -2.20 7.48
C ALA A 14 0.72 -2.86 8.15
N PRO A 15 1.08 -2.54 9.41
CA PRO A 15 2.16 -3.23 10.12
C PRO A 15 1.94 -4.74 10.27
N TYR A 16 0.69 -5.18 10.43
CA TYR A 16 0.35 -6.60 10.52
C TYR A 16 0.56 -7.30 9.17
N LEU A 17 0.18 -6.65 8.07
CA LEU A 17 0.46 -7.15 6.74
C LEU A 17 1.96 -7.27 6.47
N TYR A 18 2.77 -6.29 6.87
CA TYR A 18 4.23 -6.35 6.70
C TYR A 18 4.85 -7.56 7.41
N ARG A 19 4.34 -7.91 8.59
CA ARG A 19 4.78 -9.09 9.36
C ARG A 19 4.32 -10.42 8.75
N ALA A 20 3.17 -10.44 8.09
CA ALA A 20 2.66 -11.63 7.41
C ALA A 20 3.39 -11.92 6.07
N LEU A 21 4.03 -10.91 5.48
CA LEU A 21 4.80 -11.09 4.26
C LEU A 21 6.15 -11.78 4.52
N PRO A 22 6.66 -12.57 3.56
CA PRO A 22 7.93 -13.30 3.70
C PRO A 22 9.08 -12.40 4.16
N ALA A 23 10.02 -12.94 4.95
CA ALA A 23 11.20 -12.19 5.40
C ALA A 23 12.06 -11.65 4.23
N THR A 24 11.99 -12.29 3.06
CA THR A 24 12.68 -11.84 1.85
C THR A 24 11.90 -10.78 1.08
N ALA A 25 10.65 -10.46 1.43
CA ALA A 25 9.83 -9.49 0.71
C ALA A 25 10.45 -8.09 0.69
N ARG A 26 10.31 -7.39 -0.45
CA ARG A 26 10.51 -5.94 -0.52
C ARG A 26 9.14 -5.25 -0.52
N ILE A 27 8.93 -4.30 0.38
CA ILE A 27 7.63 -3.69 0.59
C ILE A 27 7.72 -2.19 0.26
N LEU A 28 6.93 -1.74 -0.72
CA LEU A 28 6.69 -0.30 -0.94
C LEU A 28 5.37 0.05 -0.27
N ALA A 29 5.42 0.79 0.82
CA ALA A 29 4.24 1.25 1.54
C ALA A 29 3.91 2.69 1.14
N VAL A 30 2.69 2.93 0.70
CA VAL A 30 2.25 4.22 0.17
C VAL A 30 1.06 4.74 0.96
N ARG A 31 1.18 5.95 1.50
CA ARG A 31 0.08 6.65 2.18
C ARG A 31 0.28 8.16 2.14
N ARG A 32 -0.80 8.90 2.33
CA ARG A 32 -0.81 10.37 2.30
C ARG A 32 0.08 11.01 3.38
N HIS A 33 -0.08 10.58 4.63
CA HIS A 33 0.63 11.16 5.78
C HIS A 33 1.14 10.08 6.69
N TRP A 34 2.41 10.11 7.10
CA TRP A 34 2.99 9.18 8.06
C TRP A 34 2.97 9.80 9.46
N ARG A 35 2.38 9.12 10.45
CA ARG A 35 2.52 9.52 11.86
C ARG A 35 3.86 9.05 12.43
N GLN A 36 4.25 7.83 12.07
CA GLN A 36 5.53 7.21 12.38
C GLN A 36 5.94 6.40 11.15
N ARG A 37 7.23 6.44 10.80
CA ARG A 37 7.74 5.59 9.71
C ARG A 37 7.87 4.14 10.21
N PRO A 38 7.69 3.15 9.32
CA PRO A 38 7.97 1.76 9.66
C PRO A 38 9.45 1.60 10.03
N ASP A 39 9.74 0.87 11.11
CA ASP A 39 11.09 0.51 11.55
C ASP A 39 11.52 -0.88 11.00
N ASP A 40 10.93 -1.28 9.87
CA ASP A 40 11.23 -2.55 9.21
C ASP A 40 12.06 -2.27 7.97
N ALA A 41 13.29 -2.81 7.94
CA ALA A 41 14.26 -2.59 6.85
C ALA A 41 13.75 -3.07 5.48
N ARG A 42 12.73 -3.93 5.44
CA ARG A 42 12.08 -4.40 4.21
C ARG A 42 11.13 -3.37 3.61
N VAL A 43 10.73 -2.36 4.40
CA VAL A 43 9.66 -1.42 4.06
C VAL A 43 10.22 -0.06 3.66
N GLU A 44 10.03 0.28 2.40
CA GLU A 44 10.21 1.63 1.88
C GLU A 44 8.91 2.42 2.05
N ALA A 45 8.96 3.53 2.80
CA ALA A 45 7.80 4.38 3.06
C ALA A 45 7.73 5.56 2.09
N LEU A 46 6.68 5.63 1.28
CA LEU A 46 6.39 6.73 0.37
C LEU A 46 5.19 7.55 0.87
N ALA A 47 5.42 8.84 1.11
CA ALA A 47 4.35 9.80 1.36
C ALA A 47 3.76 10.25 0.02
N CYS A 48 2.53 9.88 -0.30
CA CYS A 48 1.91 10.14 -1.59
C CYS A 48 0.41 10.40 -1.41
N ASP A 49 -0.04 11.57 -1.85
CA ASP A 49 -1.44 11.94 -1.94
C ASP A 49 -1.96 11.64 -3.35
N LEU A 50 -2.71 10.54 -3.50
CA LEU A 50 -3.24 10.14 -4.80
C LEU A 50 -4.24 11.15 -5.41
N THR A 51 -4.71 12.13 -4.64
CA THR A 51 -5.54 13.22 -5.17
C THR A 51 -4.71 14.25 -5.95
N ARG A 52 -3.39 14.32 -5.75
CA ARG A 52 -2.48 15.26 -6.41
C ARG A 52 -1.81 14.64 -7.63
N ASP A 53 -1.79 15.37 -8.73
CA ASP A 53 -1.27 14.91 -10.02
C ASP A 53 0.22 14.58 -9.97
N ASP A 54 1.03 15.44 -9.35
CA ASP A 54 2.47 15.24 -9.20
C ASP A 54 2.80 13.97 -8.40
N ASP A 55 2.02 13.70 -7.36
CA ASP A 55 2.18 12.52 -6.53
C ASP A 55 1.80 11.24 -7.28
N ARG A 56 0.75 11.29 -8.11
CA ARG A 56 0.41 10.20 -9.02
C ARG A 56 1.50 9.98 -10.07
N ALA A 57 2.05 11.03 -10.65
CA ALA A 57 3.13 10.94 -11.63
C ALA A 57 4.38 10.32 -11.02
N ARG A 58 4.78 10.77 -9.83
CA ARG A 58 5.91 10.20 -9.06
C ARG A 58 5.68 8.73 -8.71
N LEU A 59 4.48 8.37 -8.26
CA LEU A 59 4.14 6.97 -7.97
C LEU A 59 4.19 6.13 -9.26
N ARG A 60 3.64 6.61 -10.37
CA ARG A 60 3.72 5.92 -11.67
C ARG A 60 5.16 5.69 -12.11
N ALA A 61 6.02 6.69 -12.01
CA ALA A 61 7.44 6.56 -12.33
C ALA A 61 8.13 5.52 -11.43
N ARG A 62 7.82 5.52 -10.12
CA ARG A 62 8.38 4.54 -9.17
C ARG A 62 7.92 3.11 -9.46
N LEU A 63 6.70 2.95 -9.96
CA LEU A 63 6.09 1.66 -10.30
C LEU A 63 6.33 1.26 -11.76
N ALA A 64 7.10 2.03 -12.54
CA ALA A 64 7.41 1.67 -13.92
C ALA A 64 8.19 0.33 -13.95
N GLY A 65 7.63 -0.66 -14.64
CA GLY A 65 8.20 -2.02 -14.67
C GLY A 65 7.99 -2.83 -13.38
N PHE A 66 7.16 -2.36 -12.44
CA PHE A 66 6.83 -3.11 -11.24
C PHE A 66 6.15 -4.43 -11.60
N THR A 67 6.70 -5.52 -11.07
CA THR A 67 6.12 -6.87 -11.12
C THR A 67 6.05 -7.40 -9.69
N GLY A 68 4.84 -7.68 -9.21
CA GLY A 68 4.64 -8.02 -7.81
C GLY A 68 3.17 -8.00 -7.39
N THR A 69 2.92 -8.17 -6.10
CA THR A 69 1.56 -8.17 -5.54
C THR A 69 1.19 -6.79 -5.01
N VAL A 70 -0.02 -6.33 -5.29
CA VAL A 70 -0.56 -5.08 -4.75
C VAL A 70 -1.63 -5.39 -3.71
N TYR A 71 -1.51 -4.76 -2.54
CA TYR A 71 -2.49 -4.84 -1.46
C TYR A 71 -3.12 -3.47 -1.23
N PHE A 72 -4.42 -3.45 -1.05
CA PHE A 72 -5.19 -2.26 -0.67
C PHE A 72 -5.73 -2.48 0.73
N THR A 73 -5.35 -1.63 1.69
CA THR A 73 -5.98 -1.65 3.01
C THR A 73 -7.15 -0.69 3.00
N LEU A 74 -8.36 -1.23 3.01
CA LEU A 74 -9.61 -0.47 3.06
C LEU A 74 -10.16 -0.47 4.49
N PRO A 75 -10.80 0.63 4.94
CA PRO A 75 -11.59 0.59 6.17
C PRO A 75 -12.77 -0.38 5.98
N PRO A 76 -13.23 -1.06 7.04
CA PRO A 76 -14.37 -1.98 6.96
C PRO A 76 -15.63 -1.36 6.35
N SER A 77 -15.87 -0.06 6.55
CA SER A 77 -16.99 0.67 5.95
C SER A 77 -17.00 0.65 4.42
N ALA A 78 -15.82 0.67 3.79
CA ALA A 78 -15.70 0.62 2.34
C ALA A 78 -16.09 -0.76 1.76
N LEU A 79 -16.03 -1.83 2.56
CA LEU A 79 -16.50 -3.16 2.15
C LEU A 79 -18.03 -3.26 2.19
N GLY A 80 -18.68 -2.62 3.17
CA GLY A 80 -20.14 -2.57 3.26
C GLY A 80 -20.79 -1.87 2.05
N ASP A 81 -20.21 -0.75 1.63
CA ASP A 81 -20.69 0.02 0.46
C ASP A 81 -20.47 -0.71 -0.87
N ALA A 82 -19.44 -1.56 -0.95
CA ALA A 82 -19.17 -2.38 -2.14
C ALA A 82 -20.11 -3.59 -2.20
N ALA A 83 -20.35 -4.27 -1.06
CA ALA A 83 -21.29 -5.38 -0.96
C ALA A 83 -22.73 -4.94 -1.29
N GLY A 84 -23.14 -3.76 -0.82
CA GLY A 84 -24.45 -3.18 -1.13
C GLY A 84 -24.68 -2.89 -2.62
N ARG A 85 -23.62 -2.67 -3.42
CA ARG A 85 -23.72 -2.49 -4.88
C ARG A 85 -23.69 -3.78 -5.69
N VAL A 86 -23.18 -4.87 -5.10
CA VAL A 86 -23.12 -6.18 -5.74
C VAL A 86 -24.38 -7.00 -5.46
N LEU A 87 -25.05 -6.71 -4.33
CA LEU A 87 -26.27 -7.40 -3.88
C LEU A 87 -27.57 -6.63 -4.21
N ALA A 88 -27.48 -5.47 -4.86
CA ALA A 88 -28.61 -4.69 -5.37
C ALA A 88 -28.67 -4.81 -6.89
#